data_AF-A0A927XXU8-F1
#
_entry.id   AF-A0A927XXU8-F1
#
_cell.length_a   1.000
_cell.length_b   1.000
_cell.length_c   1.000
_cell.angle_alpha   90.00
_cell.angle_beta   90.00
_cell.angle_gamma   90.00
#
_symmetry.space_group_name_H-M   'P 1'
#
loop_
_entity.id
_entity.type
_entity.pdbx_description
1 polymer ?
#
loop_
_entity_poly.entity_id
_entity_poly.type
_entity_poly.pdbx_seq_one_letter_code
_entity_poly.pdbx_strand_id
1 'polypeptide(L)'
;MKKKLNKDEIAKSYLQILKEQEDAEKQIISNYDYISWLENFTQIHEGFADDSWLYKKEELSAEDYAKVEALHLFFNAISDYCRRFHINIEGQEKFEFEKIHIKHNNVGYQLGLVIGQGSYVYVCPEIPQENAICFDNIMNNIAPEEFKTKKELLQKFEKIISTMKEADIPSEIVINTLKKYYKH
;
A
#
# COMPACT_ATOMS: atom_id res chain seq x y z
N MET A 1 -23.15 -38.12 -1.23
CA MET A 1 -23.91 -36.97 -0.67
C MET A 1 -23.01 -35.73 -0.68
N LYS A 2 -23.28 -34.72 -1.50
CA LYS A 2 -22.61 -33.41 -1.39
C LYS A 2 -23.25 -32.69 -0.18
N LYS A 3 -22.52 -32.53 0.92
CA LYS A 3 -22.92 -31.62 1.99
C LYS A 3 -23.13 -30.24 1.36
N LYS A 4 -24.35 -29.70 1.39
CA LYS A 4 -24.57 -28.27 1.09
C LYS A 4 -23.81 -27.52 2.16
N LEU A 5 -22.70 -26.87 1.80
CA LEU A 5 -22.03 -25.95 2.70
C LEU A 5 -23.02 -24.84 3.07
N ASN A 6 -23.13 -24.58 4.37
CA ASN A 6 -23.95 -23.51 4.89
C ASN A 6 -23.32 -22.17 4.51
N LYS A 7 -24.06 -21.30 3.83
CA LYS A 7 -23.57 -20.00 3.37
C LYS A 7 -23.05 -19.14 4.53
N ASP A 8 -23.65 -19.28 5.71
CA ASP A 8 -23.24 -18.53 6.90
C ASP A 8 -21.90 -19.01 7.47
N GLU A 9 -21.60 -20.31 7.35
CA GLU A 9 -20.30 -20.87 7.75
C GLU A 9 -19.19 -20.42 6.79
N ILE A 10 -19.49 -20.40 5.49
CA ILE A 10 -18.58 -19.89 4.47
C ILE A 10 -18.28 -18.40 4.71
N ALA A 11 -19.31 -17.58 4.96
CA ALA A 11 -19.12 -16.15 5.21
C ALA A 11 -18.25 -15.91 6.46
N LYS A 12 -18.49 -16.66 7.54
CA LYS A 12 -17.67 -16.59 8.76
C LYS A 12 -16.21 -16.99 8.51
N SER A 13 -15.96 -18.05 7.74
CA SER A 13 -14.58 -18.45 7.43
C SER A 13 -13.86 -17.40 6.58
N TYR A 14 -14.54 -16.78 5.61
CA TYR A 14 -13.94 -15.71 4.81
C TYR A 14 -13.60 -14.48 5.67
N LEU A 15 -14.51 -14.06 6.56
CA LEU A 15 -14.25 -12.94 7.47
C LEU A 15 -13.08 -13.22 8.42
N GLN A 16 -12.94 -14.46 8.88
CA GLN A 16 -11.82 -14.87 9.73
C GLN A 16 -10.49 -14.75 8.96
N ILE A 17 -10.44 -15.24 7.73
CA ILE A 17 -9.24 -15.15 6.87
C ILE A 17 -8.85 -13.69 6.63
N LEU A 18 -9.81 -12.83 6.30
CA LEU A 18 -9.56 -11.39 6.10
C LEU A 18 -8.99 -10.74 7.36
N LYS A 19 -9.53 -11.06 8.53
CA LYS A 19 -9.04 -10.53 9.80
C LYS A 19 -7.61 -11.00 10.10
N GLU A 20 -7.32 -12.28 9.87
CA GLU A 20 -5.98 -12.84 10.06
C GLU A 20 -4.95 -12.18 9.14
N GLN A 21 -5.33 -11.89 7.89
CA GLN A 21 -4.51 -11.11 6.95
C GLN A 21 -4.27 -9.69 7.46
N GLU A 22 -5.31 -8.96 7.85
CA GLU A 22 -5.16 -7.60 8.39
C GLU A 22 -4.26 -7.56 9.64
N ASP A 23 -4.37 -8.56 10.52
CA ASP A 23 -3.55 -8.63 11.72
C ASP A 23 -2.08 -8.95 11.36
N ALA A 24 -1.84 -9.81 10.38
CA ALA A 24 -0.49 -10.10 9.88
C ALA A 24 0.14 -8.88 9.18
N GLU A 25 -0.63 -8.15 8.37
CA GLU A 25 -0.21 -6.89 7.74
C GLU A 25 0.13 -5.81 8.78
N LYS A 26 -0.62 -5.71 9.88
CA LYS A 26 -0.26 -4.78 10.97
C LYS A 26 1.03 -5.21 11.66
N GLN A 27 1.21 -6.51 11.89
CA GLN A 27 2.38 -7.04 12.58
C GLN A 27 3.66 -6.82 11.79
N ILE A 28 3.66 -7.07 10.48
CA ILE A 28 4.86 -7.01 9.65
C ILE A 28 5.47 -5.59 9.56
N ILE A 29 4.67 -4.55 9.75
CA ILE A 29 5.12 -3.14 9.81
C ILE A 29 5.16 -2.56 11.22
N SER A 30 4.92 -3.36 12.27
CA SER A 30 4.82 -2.85 13.65
C SER A 30 6.16 -2.61 14.33
N ASN A 31 7.25 -3.11 13.75
CA ASN A 31 8.60 -3.00 14.26
C ASN A 31 9.61 -3.01 13.10
N TYR A 32 10.91 -3.05 13.44
CA TYR A 32 11.99 -3.03 12.45
C TYR A 32 12.40 -4.41 11.93
N ASP A 33 11.85 -5.51 12.46
CA ASP A 33 12.36 -6.86 12.18
C ASP A 33 12.33 -7.20 10.69
N TYR A 34 11.21 -6.89 10.02
CA TYR A 34 11.05 -7.20 8.60
C TYR A 34 11.90 -6.28 7.70
N ILE A 35 11.90 -4.97 7.96
CA ILE A 35 12.69 -4.03 7.15
C ILE A 35 14.19 -4.23 7.35
N SER A 36 14.66 -4.55 8.56
CA SER A 36 16.06 -4.86 8.83
C SER A 36 16.46 -6.20 8.22
N TRP A 37 15.57 -7.21 8.22
CA TRP A 37 15.80 -8.42 7.44
C TRP A 37 15.91 -8.09 5.94
N LEU A 38 14.99 -7.29 5.40
CA LEU A 38 14.99 -6.90 3.99
C LEU A 38 16.29 -6.19 3.62
N GLU A 39 16.78 -5.29 4.47
CA GLU A 39 18.07 -4.59 4.30
C GLU A 39 19.24 -5.57 4.19
N ASN A 40 19.30 -6.58 5.05
CA ASN A 40 20.36 -7.60 4.99
C ASN A 40 20.19 -8.54 3.80
N PHE A 41 18.97 -8.98 3.53
CA PHE A 41 18.66 -9.93 2.45
C PHE A 41 18.98 -9.32 1.08
N THR A 42 18.67 -8.04 0.90
CA THR A 42 18.91 -7.32 -0.36
C THR A 42 20.37 -6.93 -0.62
N GLN A 43 21.27 -7.10 0.36
CA GLN A 43 22.71 -6.99 0.12
C GLN A 43 23.26 -8.18 -0.68
N ILE A 44 22.57 -9.32 -0.63
CA ILE A 44 22.95 -10.56 -1.31
C ILE A 44 22.09 -10.75 -2.58
N HIS A 45 20.82 -10.37 -2.50
CA HIS A 45 19.84 -10.50 -3.58
C HIS A 45 19.40 -9.10 -4.04
N GLU A 46 19.86 -8.61 -5.20
CA GLU A 46 19.60 -7.25 -5.74
C GLU A 46 18.12 -6.97 -6.12
N GLY A 47 17.20 -7.73 -5.56
CA GLY A 47 15.77 -7.68 -5.77
C GLY A 47 15.19 -9.08 -5.86
N PHE A 48 13.92 -9.20 -5.51
CA PHE A 48 13.19 -10.46 -5.60
C PHE A 48 11.69 -10.22 -5.65
N ALA A 49 10.95 -11.27 -5.99
CA ALA A 49 9.51 -11.36 -5.85
C ALA A 49 9.11 -12.44 -4.85
N ASP A 50 7.90 -12.36 -4.33
CA ASP A 50 7.30 -13.35 -3.41
C ASP A 50 7.28 -14.78 -3.99
N ASP A 51 7.36 -14.92 -5.31
CA ASP A 51 7.41 -16.20 -6.02
C ASP A 51 8.80 -16.62 -6.52
N SER A 52 9.85 -15.82 -6.29
CA SER A 52 11.19 -16.03 -6.87
C SER A 52 11.81 -17.39 -6.52
N TRP A 53 11.45 -17.98 -5.37
CA TRP A 53 11.92 -19.29 -4.91
C TRP A 53 10.83 -20.36 -4.86
N LEU A 54 9.72 -20.18 -5.57
CA LEU A 54 8.59 -21.12 -5.57
C LEU A 54 9.01 -22.58 -5.87
N TYR A 55 10.00 -22.77 -6.75
CA TYR A 55 10.51 -24.09 -7.15
C TYR A 55 11.91 -24.42 -6.62
N LYS A 56 12.43 -23.59 -5.70
CA LYS A 56 13.83 -23.64 -5.22
C LYS A 56 13.93 -23.30 -3.74
N LYS A 57 12.97 -23.76 -2.95
CA LYS A 57 12.85 -23.45 -1.52
C LYS A 57 14.11 -23.84 -0.73
N GLU A 58 14.80 -24.88 -1.18
CA GLU A 58 16.03 -25.40 -0.60
C GLU A 58 17.25 -24.45 -0.73
N GLU A 59 17.18 -23.43 -1.59
CA GLU A 59 18.25 -22.42 -1.73
C GLU A 59 18.21 -21.39 -0.59
N LEU A 60 17.13 -21.32 0.18
CA LEU A 60 16.94 -20.38 1.29
C LEU A 60 16.82 -21.10 2.63
N SER A 61 17.15 -20.39 3.71
CA SER A 61 16.78 -20.84 5.04
C SER A 61 15.24 -20.85 5.18
N ALA A 62 14.71 -21.65 6.11
CA ALA A 62 13.27 -21.66 6.36
C ALA A 62 12.73 -20.30 6.81
N GLU A 63 13.56 -19.51 7.50
CA GLU A 63 13.21 -18.15 7.94
C GLU A 63 13.18 -17.16 6.77
N ASP A 64 14.20 -17.18 5.90
CA ASP A 64 14.25 -16.30 4.73
C ASP A 64 13.11 -16.60 3.77
N TYR A 65 12.84 -17.89 3.51
CA TYR A 65 11.74 -18.29 2.65
C TYR A 65 10.39 -17.79 3.19
N ALA A 66 10.14 -17.93 4.50
CA ALA A 66 8.91 -17.45 5.12
C ALA A 66 8.76 -15.92 5.00
N LYS A 67 9.86 -15.17 5.09
CA LYS A 67 9.84 -13.71 4.91
C LYS A 67 9.68 -13.32 3.45
N VAL A 68 10.30 -14.03 2.50
CA VAL A 68 10.04 -13.85 1.06
C VAL A 68 8.56 -14.05 0.74
N GLU A 69 7.95 -15.14 1.23
CA GLU A 69 6.52 -15.40 1.04
C GLU A 69 5.65 -14.30 1.67
N ALA A 70 6.11 -13.66 2.75
CA ALA A 70 5.40 -12.58 3.43
C ALA A 70 5.53 -11.20 2.76
N LEU A 71 6.26 -11.08 1.64
CA LEU A 71 6.46 -9.80 0.95
C LEU A 71 5.14 -9.14 0.53
N HIS A 72 4.13 -9.93 0.14
CA HIS A 72 2.81 -9.41 -0.19
C HIS A 72 2.12 -8.72 1.01
N LEU A 73 2.28 -9.25 2.23
CA LEU A 73 1.74 -8.63 3.45
C LEU A 73 2.41 -7.28 3.70
N PHE A 74 3.73 -7.22 3.49
CA PHE A 74 4.50 -5.99 3.64
C PHE A 74 4.04 -4.92 2.64
N PHE A 75 3.88 -5.30 1.37
CA PHE A 75 3.34 -4.41 0.34
C PHE A 75 1.93 -3.92 0.65
N ASN A 76 1.03 -4.82 1.03
CA ASN A 76 -0.35 -4.46 1.37
C ASN A 76 -0.41 -3.46 2.52
N ALA A 77 0.33 -3.71 3.60
CA ALA A 77 0.37 -2.82 4.76
C ALA A 77 0.85 -1.40 4.39
N ILE A 78 1.85 -1.30 3.51
CA ILE A 78 2.36 -0.02 3.00
C ILE A 78 1.37 0.63 2.04
N SER A 79 0.77 -0.14 1.14
CA SER A 79 -0.25 0.36 0.20
C SER A 79 -1.45 0.94 0.95
N ASP A 80 -1.88 0.29 2.03
CA ASP A 80 -2.94 0.78 2.90
C ASP A 80 -2.56 2.05 3.66
N TYR A 81 -1.32 2.16 4.12
CA TYR A 81 -0.80 3.42 4.65
C TYR A 81 -0.86 4.53 3.59
N CYS A 82 -0.44 4.27 2.36
CA CYS A 82 -0.50 5.23 1.26
C CYS A 82 -1.94 5.68 0.97
N ARG A 83 -2.88 4.73 0.87
CA ARG A 83 -4.31 5.00 0.62
C ARG A 83 -4.91 5.86 1.74
N ARG A 84 -4.62 5.53 3.00
CA ARG A 84 -5.10 6.27 4.19
C ARG A 84 -4.66 7.73 4.18
N PHE A 85 -3.45 7.99 3.72
CA PHE A 85 -2.88 9.34 3.66
C PHE A 85 -2.85 9.95 2.25
N HIS A 86 -3.64 9.42 1.33
CA HIS A 86 -3.75 9.90 -0.06
C HIS A 86 -2.39 10.17 -0.72
N ILE A 87 -1.41 9.32 -0.42
CA ILE A 87 -0.09 9.33 -1.06
C ILE A 87 -0.26 8.67 -2.41
N ASN A 88 0.27 9.29 -3.46
CA ASN A 88 0.16 8.77 -4.80
C ASN A 88 0.94 7.46 -4.92
N ILE A 89 0.25 6.38 -5.28
CA ILE A 89 0.87 5.13 -5.71
C ILE A 89 1.08 5.25 -7.21
N GLU A 90 2.32 5.13 -7.66
CA GLU A 90 2.58 5.24 -9.11
C GLU A 90 2.04 4.00 -9.81
N GLY A 91 1.37 4.21 -10.95
CA GLY A 91 0.91 3.13 -11.80
C GLY A 91 1.00 3.53 -13.26
N GLN A 92 1.12 2.54 -14.15
CA GLN A 92 1.02 2.78 -15.58
C GLN A 92 -0.33 2.28 -16.07
N GLU A 93 -1.14 3.11 -16.72
CA GLU A 93 -2.45 2.69 -17.25
C GLU A 93 -2.39 1.50 -18.23
N LYS A 94 -1.21 1.16 -18.77
CA LYS A 94 -1.00 0.07 -19.72
C LYS A 94 -0.66 -1.28 -19.10
N PHE A 95 -0.26 -1.30 -17.84
CA PHE A 95 0.06 -2.52 -17.08
C PHE A 95 -0.59 -2.38 -15.71
N GLU A 96 -1.38 -3.35 -15.27
CA GLU A 96 -1.95 -3.33 -13.91
C GLU A 96 -0.81 -3.47 -12.88
N PHE A 97 -0.16 -2.35 -12.60
CA PHE A 97 1.08 -2.22 -11.87
C PHE A 97 0.93 -1.10 -10.86
N GLU A 98 1.17 -1.42 -9.59
CA GLU A 98 1.32 -0.44 -8.51
C GLU A 98 2.79 -0.38 -8.09
N LYS A 99 3.32 0.83 -7.86
CA LYS A 99 4.68 1.07 -7.37
C LYS A 99 4.66 1.98 -6.15
N ILE A 100 5.43 1.62 -5.13
CA ILE A 100 5.62 2.42 -3.93
C ILE A 100 7.11 2.52 -3.62
N HIS A 101 7.58 3.74 -3.40
CA HIS A 101 8.94 4.01 -2.95
C HIS A 101 8.95 4.20 -1.44
N ILE A 102 9.73 3.39 -0.73
CA ILE A 102 9.98 3.55 0.70
C ILE A 102 11.47 3.71 0.98
N LYS A 103 11.82 4.19 2.15
CA LYS A 103 13.20 4.25 2.62
C LYS A 103 13.30 3.90 4.09
N HIS A 104 14.39 3.24 4.44
CA HIS A 104 14.80 2.99 5.82
C HIS A 104 16.30 3.23 5.91
N ASN A 105 16.74 3.98 6.92
CA ASN A 105 18.12 4.48 7.02
C ASN A 105 18.54 5.20 5.72
N ASN A 106 19.65 4.76 5.11
CA ASN A 106 20.18 5.30 3.85
C ASN A 106 19.86 4.41 2.64
N VAL A 107 18.92 3.47 2.76
CA VAL A 107 18.54 2.53 1.71
C VAL A 107 17.11 2.83 1.23
N GLY A 108 16.94 2.93 -0.09
CA GLY A 108 15.64 3.04 -0.73
C GLY A 108 15.16 1.68 -1.20
N TYR A 109 13.85 1.50 -1.28
CA TYR A 109 13.23 0.31 -1.86
C TYR A 109 12.10 0.72 -2.78
N GLN A 110 12.14 0.15 -3.98
CA GLN A 110 11.00 0.11 -4.88
C GLN A 110 10.23 -1.18 -4.61
N LEU A 111 9.00 -1.04 -4.11
CA LEU A 111 8.03 -2.12 -4.00
C LEU A 111 7.06 -2.04 -5.16
N GLY A 112 6.63 -3.17 -5.69
CA GLY A 112 5.56 -3.16 -6.68
C GLY A 112 4.74 -4.42 -6.76
N LEU A 113 3.50 -4.26 -7.21
CA LEU A 113 2.57 -5.34 -7.53
C LEU A 113 2.43 -5.40 -9.04
N VAL A 114 2.62 -6.57 -9.62
CA VAL A 114 2.37 -6.81 -11.05
C VAL A 114 1.17 -7.75 -11.18
N ILE A 115 0.16 -7.35 -11.96
CA ILE A 115 -1.03 -8.16 -12.22
C ILE A 115 -1.04 -8.56 -13.70
N GLY A 116 -1.16 -9.87 -13.96
CA GLY A 116 -1.17 -10.48 -15.28
C GLY A 116 -1.77 -11.90 -15.26
N GLN A 117 -1.11 -12.87 -15.90
CA GLN A 117 -1.51 -14.29 -15.81
C GLN A 117 -1.33 -14.89 -14.41
N GLY A 118 -0.60 -14.19 -13.55
CA GLY A 118 -0.57 -14.32 -12.10
C GLY A 118 -0.36 -12.93 -11.50
N SER A 119 -0.38 -12.84 -10.18
CA SER A 119 0.01 -11.64 -9.46
C SER A 119 1.18 -11.95 -8.56
N TYR A 120 2.19 -11.10 -8.57
CA TYR A 120 3.33 -11.20 -7.68
C TYR A 120 3.73 -9.82 -7.18
N VAL A 121 4.26 -9.79 -5.96
CA VAL A 121 4.86 -8.59 -5.38
C VAL A 121 6.36 -8.70 -5.50
N TYR A 122 7.01 -7.63 -5.92
CA TYR A 122 8.46 -7.53 -6.00
C TYR A 122 9.01 -6.38 -5.16
N VAL A 123 10.29 -6.50 -4.82
CA VAL A 123 11.08 -5.48 -4.16
C VAL A 123 12.45 -5.39 -4.81
N CYS A 124 12.90 -4.16 -5.05
CA CYS A 124 14.27 -3.88 -5.49
C CYS A 124 14.88 -2.81 -4.58
N PRO A 125 16.10 -3.03 -4.03
CA PRO A 125 16.84 -1.95 -3.39
C PRO A 125 17.22 -0.88 -4.42
N GLU A 126 17.21 0.37 -3.99
CA GLU A 126 17.55 1.53 -4.82
C GLU A 126 18.17 2.65 -3.98
N ILE A 127 18.68 3.68 -4.66
CA ILE A 127 19.06 4.93 -4.00
C ILE A 127 17.76 5.60 -3.50
N PRO A 128 17.69 6.07 -2.23
CA PRO A 128 16.50 6.72 -1.71
C PRO A 128 16.01 7.86 -2.61
N GLN A 129 14.78 7.73 -3.11
CA GLN A 129 14.15 8.78 -3.89
C GLN A 129 13.63 9.91 -2.99
N GLU A 130 13.50 11.12 -3.52
CA GLU A 130 13.02 12.29 -2.78
C GLU A 130 11.57 12.09 -2.28
N ASN A 131 10.74 11.45 -3.10
CA ASN A 131 9.36 11.09 -2.79
C ASN A 131 9.21 9.79 -1.97
N ALA A 132 10.30 9.12 -1.61
CA ALA A 132 10.23 7.86 -0.87
C ALA A 132 9.71 8.07 0.57
N ILE A 133 8.77 7.22 0.96
CA ILE A 133 8.12 7.27 2.27
C ILE A 133 9.06 6.69 3.33
N CYS A 134 9.31 7.43 4.41
CA CYS A 134 10.12 6.91 5.52
C CYS A 134 9.38 5.77 6.23
N PHE A 135 10.04 4.63 6.41
CA PHE A 135 9.47 3.48 7.12
C PHE A 135 9.05 3.82 8.56
N ASP A 136 9.77 4.71 9.24
CA ASP A 136 9.37 5.18 10.58
C ASP A 136 7.99 5.84 10.58
N ASN A 137 7.64 6.56 9.51
CA ASN A 137 6.32 7.17 9.40
C ASN A 137 5.24 6.11 9.17
N ILE A 138 5.55 5.05 8.41
CA ILE A 138 4.67 3.92 8.15
C ILE A 138 4.37 3.18 9.46
N MET A 139 5.43 2.75 10.16
CA MET A 139 5.36 2.02 11.43
C MET A 139 4.59 2.81 12.51
N ASN A 140 4.84 4.12 12.61
CA ASN A 140 4.18 4.98 13.59
C ASN A 140 2.86 5.59 13.09
N ASN A 141 2.41 5.25 11.88
CA ASN A 141 1.20 5.80 11.25
C ASN A 141 1.15 7.34 11.25
N ILE A 142 2.30 7.98 10.99
CA ILE A 142 2.46 9.43 10.99
C ILE A 142 2.18 9.98 9.59
N ALA A 143 1.15 10.81 9.45
CA ALA A 143 0.83 11.43 8.18
C ALA A 143 1.98 12.31 7.65
N PRO A 144 2.33 12.23 6.36
CA PRO A 144 3.28 13.16 5.76
C PRO A 144 2.73 14.60 5.76
N GLU A 145 3.62 15.59 5.77
CA GLU A 145 3.22 17.01 5.80
C GLU A 145 2.34 17.42 4.60
N GLU A 146 2.59 16.82 3.44
CA GLU A 146 1.76 17.04 2.25
C GLU A 146 0.30 16.62 2.47
N PHE A 147 0.05 15.55 3.24
CA PHE A 147 -1.31 15.13 3.60
C PHE A 147 -1.99 16.14 4.52
N LYS A 148 -1.28 16.69 5.51
CA LYS A 148 -1.84 17.73 6.40
C LYS A 148 -2.30 18.93 5.58
N THR A 149 -1.48 19.37 4.65
CA THR A 149 -1.80 20.47 3.73
C THR A 149 -3.02 20.16 2.84
N LYS A 150 -3.08 18.96 2.23
CA LYS A 150 -4.25 18.52 1.43
C LYS A 150 -5.53 18.44 2.26
N LYS A 151 -5.45 17.94 3.50
CA LYS A 151 -6.58 17.84 4.42
C LYS A 151 -7.12 19.22 4.80
N GLU A 152 -6.25 20.18 5.10
CA GLU A 152 -6.65 21.56 5.37
C GLU A 152 -7.32 22.22 4.15
N LEU A 153 -6.81 21.97 2.95
CA LEU A 153 -7.42 22.45 1.71
C LEU A 153 -8.81 21.84 1.51
N LEU A 154 -8.96 20.52 1.70
CA LEU A 154 -10.26 19.84 1.62
C LEU A 154 -11.27 20.45 2.61
N GLN A 155 -10.86 20.67 3.86
CA GLN A 155 -11.73 21.30 4.87
C GLN A 155 -12.14 22.73 4.48
N LYS A 156 -11.22 23.51 3.88
CA LYS A 156 -11.56 24.84 3.33
C LYS A 156 -12.57 24.73 2.19
N PHE A 157 -12.39 23.76 1.28
CA PHE A 157 -13.34 23.51 0.19
C PHE A 157 -14.72 23.08 0.70
N GLU A 158 -14.77 22.15 1.66
CA GLU A 158 -16.02 21.70 2.30
C GLU A 158 -16.78 22.88 2.93
N LYS A 159 -16.06 23.78 3.60
CA LYS A 159 -16.64 25.00 4.17
C LYS A 159 -17.21 25.91 3.09
N ILE A 160 -16.48 26.16 2.00
CA ILE A 160 -16.94 26.98 0.88
C ILE A 160 -18.22 26.37 0.26
N ILE A 161 -18.22 25.05 0.00
CA ILE A 161 -19.39 24.34 -0.53
C ILE A 161 -20.58 24.46 0.42
N SER A 162 -20.35 24.35 1.74
CA SER A 162 -21.40 24.49 2.74
C SER A 162 -22.01 25.89 2.73
N THR A 163 -21.18 26.94 2.70
CA THR A 163 -21.65 28.33 2.59
C THR A 163 -22.40 28.59 1.28
N MET A 164 -21.96 28.00 0.16
CA MET A 164 -22.67 28.12 -1.12
C MET A 164 -24.05 27.45 -1.07
N LYS A 165 -24.16 26.29 -0.40
CA LYS A 165 -25.44 25.62 -0.17
C LYS A 165 -26.37 26.45 0.73
N GLU A 166 -25.84 27.04 1.80
CA GLU A 166 -26.60 27.94 2.69
C GLU A 166 -27.10 29.19 1.97
N ALA A 167 -26.38 29.65 0.95
CA ALA A 167 -26.77 30.75 0.09
C ALA A 167 -27.71 30.33 -1.07
N ASP A 168 -28.26 29.11 -1.03
CA ASP A 168 -29.15 28.54 -2.05
C ASP A 168 -28.55 28.51 -3.47
N ILE A 169 -27.21 28.46 -3.56
CA ILE A 169 -26.53 28.35 -4.86
C ILE A 169 -26.71 26.90 -5.36
N PRO A 170 -27.26 26.71 -6.57
CA PRO A 170 -27.44 25.37 -7.13
C PRO A 170 -26.12 24.60 -7.21
N SER A 171 -26.13 23.35 -6.75
CA SER A 171 -24.93 22.49 -6.71
C SER A 171 -24.29 22.30 -8.09
N GLU A 172 -25.08 22.37 -9.17
CA GLU A 172 -24.60 22.31 -10.56
C GLU A 172 -23.69 23.48 -10.92
N ILE A 173 -23.94 24.68 -10.39
CA ILE A 173 -23.08 25.85 -10.63
C ILE A 173 -21.74 25.66 -9.94
N VAL A 174 -21.76 25.15 -8.70
CA VAL A 174 -20.54 24.85 -7.92
C VAL A 174 -19.69 23.79 -8.64
N ILE A 175 -20.32 22.68 -9.05
CA ILE A 175 -19.65 21.58 -9.77
C ILE A 175 -19.09 22.06 -11.11
N ASN A 176 -19.85 22.82 -11.90
CA ASN A 176 -19.39 23.34 -13.19
C ASN A 176 -18.23 24.32 -13.04
N THR A 177 -18.20 25.08 -11.95
CA THR A 177 -17.11 26.02 -11.65
C THR A 177 -15.85 25.25 -11.28
N LEU A 178 -15.93 24.26 -10.38
CA LEU A 178 -14.80 23.42 -10.00
C LEU A 178 -14.22 22.65 -11.21
N LYS A 179 -15.07 22.10 -12.07
CA LYS A 179 -14.65 21.41 -13.31
C LYS A 179 -13.90 22.32 -14.29
N LYS A 180 -14.19 23.63 -14.33
CA LYS A 180 -13.44 24.58 -15.15
C LYS A 180 -12.02 24.80 -14.62
N TYR A 181 -11.84 24.82 -13.30
CA TYR A 181 -10.53 24.99 -12.67
C TYR A 181 -9.66 23.72 -12.75
N TYR A 182 -10.27 22.53 -12.78
CA TYR A 182 -9.56 21.23 -12.82
C TYR A 182 -9.22 20.74 -14.25
N LYS A 183 -9.52 21.52 -15.30
CA LYS A 183 -9.24 21.17 -16.70
C LYS A 183 -7.87 21.65 -17.21
N HIS A 184 -7.01 22.08 -16.30
CA HIS A 184 -5.61 22.44 -16.51
C HIS A 184 -4.73 21.64 -15.56
#